data_AF-A0A537KZ62-F1
#
_entry.id   AF-A0A537KZ62-F1
#
_cell.length_a   1.000
_cell.length_b   1.000
_cell.length_c   1.000
_cell.angle_alpha   90.00
_cell.angle_beta   90.00
_cell.angle_gamma   90.00
#
_symmetry.space_group_name_H-M   'P 1'
#
loop_
_entity.id
_entity.type
_entity.pdbx_description
1 polymer ?
#
loop_
_entity_poly.entity_id
_entity_poly.type
_entity_poly.pdbx_seq_one_letter_code
_entity_poly.pdbx_strand_id
1 'polypeptide(L)'
;RARTDQHAALPLSLDEFGDADRFPEALARDAGGDVVGSMEQQARNAELWHAIEALPVRHKVVIGLYYCEGLTLWEIGRVLRVTESRISQMRGEALQALRTHLALRSWLDGDTRRAGGGDSNATVVA
;
A
#
# COMPACT_ATOMS: atom_id res chain seq x y z
N ARG A 1 26.91 -11.76 -24.84
CA ARG A 1 28.00 -12.77 -24.82
C ARG A 1 28.65 -12.66 -23.45
N ALA A 2 28.51 -13.51 -22.44
CA ALA A 2 27.96 -14.85 -22.21
C ALA A 2 27.27 -14.85 -20.82
N ARG A 3 26.04 -15.38 -20.69
CA ARG A 3 25.72 -16.66 -20.00
C ARG A 3 26.40 -16.84 -18.64
N THR A 4 25.72 -16.46 -17.54
CA THR A 4 25.12 -17.38 -16.54
C THR A 4 25.99 -18.57 -16.18
N ASP A 5 26.50 -18.61 -14.94
CA ASP A 5 26.56 -19.81 -14.10
C ASP A 5 27.08 -19.49 -12.68
N GLN A 6 26.15 -19.34 -11.73
CA GLN A 6 26.38 -19.51 -10.30
C GLN A 6 25.18 -20.20 -9.66
N HIS A 7 24.89 -21.43 -10.09
CA HIS A 7 24.14 -22.39 -9.27
C HIS A 7 25.14 -23.44 -8.78
N ALA A 8 25.77 -23.15 -7.64
CA ALA A 8 26.49 -24.16 -6.89
C ALA A 8 25.46 -25.16 -6.35
N ALA A 9 25.11 -26.14 -7.16
CA ALA A 9 24.39 -27.32 -6.71
C ALA A 9 25.32 -28.06 -5.75
N LEU A 10 25.16 -27.83 -4.45
CA LEU A 10 25.74 -28.70 -3.45
C LEU A 10 25.18 -30.11 -3.68
N PRO A 11 26.03 -31.13 -3.89
CA PRO A 11 25.57 -32.50 -4.00
C PRO A 11 25.05 -32.94 -2.64
N LEU A 12 23.73 -33.01 -2.50
CA LEU A 12 23.08 -33.64 -1.35
C LEU A 12 23.28 -35.15 -1.49
N SER A 13 24.12 -35.74 -0.64
CA SER A 13 24.20 -37.18 -0.50
C SER A 13 22.88 -37.72 0.04
N LEU A 14 22.33 -38.73 -0.63
CA LEU A 14 21.02 -39.34 -0.34
C LEU A 14 20.97 -40.11 0.99
N ASP A 15 22.09 -40.19 1.72
CA ASP A 15 22.23 -41.00 2.93
C ASP A 15 21.92 -40.25 4.24
N GLU A 16 21.56 -38.96 4.18
CA GLU A 16 21.31 -38.14 5.39
C GLU A 16 19.81 -37.97 5.75
N PHE A 17 18.90 -38.64 5.02
CA PHE A 17 17.45 -38.57 5.25
C PHE A 17 16.94 -39.37 6.47
N GLY A 18 17.85 -39.90 7.30
CA GLY A 18 17.50 -40.72 8.46
C GLY A 18 17.23 -39.95 9.75
N ASP A 19 17.51 -38.65 9.81
CA ASP A 19 17.39 -37.86 11.03
C ASP A 19 16.22 -36.87 10.92
N ALA A 20 15.02 -37.33 11.31
CA ALA A 20 13.79 -36.55 11.25
C ALA A 20 13.82 -35.27 12.10
N ASP A 21 14.79 -35.14 13.01
CA ASP A 21 14.97 -33.98 13.88
C ASP A 21 15.94 -32.92 13.33
N ARG A 22 16.54 -33.16 12.14
CA ARG A 22 17.45 -32.20 11.51
C ARG A 22 16.92 -31.64 10.19
N PHE A 23 15.64 -31.25 10.18
CA PHE A 23 15.20 -30.29 9.17
C PHE A 23 15.95 -28.98 9.38
N PRO A 24 16.63 -28.42 8.35
CA PRO A 24 17.32 -27.16 8.50
C PRO A 24 16.28 -26.10 8.88
N GLU A 25 16.42 -25.54 10.09
CA GLU A 25 15.66 -24.37 10.56
C GLU A 25 15.79 -23.17 9.59
N ALA A 26 16.80 -23.21 8.71
CA ALA A 26 16.99 -22.31 7.58
C ALA A 26 15.92 -22.43 6.48
N LEU A 27 15.29 -23.60 6.27
CA LEU A 27 14.18 -23.78 5.32
C LEU A 27 12.83 -23.37 5.91
N ALA A 28 12.69 -23.40 7.24
CA ALA A 28 11.49 -22.92 7.93
C ALA A 28 11.40 -21.38 7.95
N ARG A 29 12.52 -20.69 7.76
CA ARG A 29 12.62 -19.24 7.93
C ARG A 29 12.04 -18.41 6.77
N ASP A 30 11.59 -19.05 5.69
CA ASP A 30 11.10 -18.35 4.49
C ASP A 30 9.81 -18.92 3.86
N ALA A 31 9.20 -19.95 4.45
CA ALA A 31 7.94 -20.51 3.94
C ALA A 31 6.68 -19.81 4.49
N GLY A 32 6.84 -18.99 5.54
CA GLY A 32 5.77 -18.21 6.15
C GLY A 32 6.09 -16.73 6.09
N GLY A 33 6.10 -16.14 4.89
CA GLY A 33 6.13 -14.68 4.76
C GLY A 33 5.03 -14.05 5.63
N ASP A 34 5.31 -12.91 6.24
CA ASP A 34 4.41 -12.22 7.18
C ASP A 34 3.00 -12.02 6.58
N VAL A 35 2.12 -13.00 6.82
CA VAL A 35 0.76 -13.04 6.26
C VAL A 35 -0.04 -11.87 6.80
N VAL A 36 0.13 -11.55 8.09
CA VAL A 36 -0.56 -10.44 8.74
C VAL A 36 -0.13 -9.12 8.12
N GLY A 37 1.17 -8.88 7.97
CA GLY A 37 1.69 -7.67 7.31
C GLY A 37 1.25 -7.53 5.85
N SER A 38 1.19 -8.64 5.11
CA SER A 38 0.69 -8.65 3.72
C SER A 38 -0.80 -8.28 3.65
N MET A 39 -1.63 -8.85 4.54
CA MET A 39 -3.05 -8.55 4.61
C MET A 39 -3.32 -7.09 5.02
N GLU A 40 -2.58 -6.57 6.00
CA GLU A 40 -2.66 -5.15 6.38
C GLU A 40 -2.29 -4.23 5.21
N GLN A 41 -1.26 -4.58 4.45
CA GLN A 41 -0.87 -3.81 3.26
C GLN A 41 -1.94 -3.85 2.17
N GLN A 42 -2.58 -5.00 1.96
CA GLN A 42 -3.70 -5.12 1.02
C GLN A 42 -4.90 -4.27 1.45
N ALA A 43 -5.24 -4.26 2.74
CA ALA A 43 -6.29 -3.40 3.28
C ALA A 43 -5.99 -1.91 3.06
N ARG A 44 -4.76 -1.47 3.38
CA ARG A 44 -4.32 -0.09 3.11
C ARG A 44 -4.40 0.28 1.63
N ASN A 45 -4.01 -0.64 0.75
CA ASN A 45 -4.10 -0.42 -0.69
C ASN A 45 -5.55 -0.31 -1.17
N ALA A 46 -6.45 -1.14 -0.64
CA ALA A 46 -7.87 -1.09 -0.96
C ALA A 46 -8.50 0.24 -0.53
N GLU A 47 -8.15 0.76 0.65
CA GLU A 47 -8.60 2.07 1.12
C GLU A 47 -8.11 3.21 0.23
N LEU A 48 -6.83 3.17 -0.18
CA LEU A 48 -6.28 4.15 -1.11
C LEU A 48 -7.01 4.10 -2.45
N TRP A 49 -7.32 2.90 -2.95
CA TRP A 49 -8.12 2.71 -4.16
C TRP A 49 -9.49 3.33 -4.05
N HIS A 50 -10.24 3.10 -2.97
CA HIS A 50 -11.53 3.74 -2.77
C HIS A 50 -11.42 5.28 -2.67
N ALA A 51 -10.38 5.79 -2.01
CA ALA A 51 -10.14 7.23 -1.95
C ALA A 51 -9.87 7.83 -3.34
N ILE A 52 -9.10 7.13 -4.18
CA ILE A 52 -8.85 7.54 -5.58
C ILE A 52 -10.13 7.43 -6.42
N GLU A 53 -10.97 6.44 -6.18
CA GLU A 53 -12.27 6.30 -6.86
C GLU A 53 -13.24 7.43 -6.52
N ALA A 54 -13.15 8.02 -5.33
CA ALA A 54 -13.97 9.16 -4.93
C ALA A 54 -13.54 10.50 -5.58
N LEU A 55 -12.34 10.58 -6.15
CA LEU A 55 -11.86 11.81 -6.80
C LEU A 55 -12.70 12.16 -8.03
N PRO A 56 -12.82 13.45 -8.40
CA PRO A 56 -13.39 13.82 -9.69
C PRO A 56 -12.59 13.20 -10.84
N VAL A 57 -13.26 12.81 -11.92
CA VAL A 57 -12.64 12.11 -13.07
C VAL A 57 -11.41 12.85 -13.61
N ARG A 58 -11.47 14.19 -13.70
CA ARG A 58 -10.35 15.00 -14.18
C ARG A 58 -9.12 14.89 -13.27
N HIS A 59 -9.32 14.87 -11.96
CA HIS A 59 -8.26 14.72 -10.97
C HIS A 59 -7.62 13.33 -11.04
N LYS A 60 -8.43 12.27 -11.20
CA LYS A 60 -7.90 10.90 -11.40
C LYS A 60 -6.99 10.82 -12.61
N VAL A 61 -7.40 11.41 -13.74
CA VAL A 61 -6.59 11.44 -14.97
C VAL A 61 -5.27 12.17 -14.73
N VAL A 62 -5.29 13.34 -14.07
CA VAL A 62 -4.05 14.08 -13.75
C VAL A 62 -3.12 13.28 -12.87
N ILE A 63 -3.64 12.64 -11.82
CA ILE A 63 -2.85 11.80 -10.91
C ILE A 63 -2.30 10.57 -11.63
N GLY A 64 -3.09 9.90 -12.47
CA GLY A 64 -2.64 8.75 -13.26
C GLY A 64 -1.53 9.13 -14.24
N LEU A 65 -1.69 10.21 -15.00
CA LEU A 65 -0.65 10.67 -15.92
C LEU A 65 0.63 11.09 -15.19
N TYR A 66 0.53 11.67 -13.99
CA TYR A 66 1.70 12.13 -13.24
C TYR A 66 2.43 11.00 -12.51
N TYR A 67 1.71 10.11 -11.82
CA TYR A 67 2.31 9.10 -10.94
C TYR A 67 2.45 7.72 -11.61
N CYS A 68 1.54 7.35 -12.51
CA CYS A 68 1.62 6.05 -13.21
C CYS A 68 2.45 6.17 -14.50
N GLU A 69 2.17 7.21 -15.29
CA GLU A 69 2.83 7.40 -16.60
C GLU A 69 4.09 8.27 -16.51
N GLY A 70 4.32 8.95 -15.38
CA GLY A 70 5.52 9.77 -15.15
C GLY A 70 5.59 11.06 -15.97
N LEU A 71 4.47 11.55 -16.53
CA LEU A 71 4.44 12.80 -17.30
C LEU A 71 4.64 14.00 -16.38
N THR A 72 5.37 15.00 -16.88
CA THR A 72 5.52 16.30 -16.23
C THR A 72 4.24 17.14 -16.34
N LEU A 73 4.07 18.15 -15.47
CA LEU A 73 2.89 19.02 -15.48
C LEU A 73 2.70 19.75 -16.82
N TRP A 74 3.80 20.12 -17.47
CA TRP A 74 3.80 20.73 -18.80
C TRP A 74 3.32 19.76 -19.88
N GLU A 75 3.80 18.51 -19.87
CA GLU A 75 3.36 17.47 -20.81
C GLU A 75 1.87 17.15 -20.64
N ILE A 76 1.43 16.99 -19.39
CA ILE A 76 0.01 16.78 -19.05
C ILE A 76 -0.84 17.95 -19.54
N GLY A 77 -0.38 19.19 -19.34
CA GLY A 77 -1.05 20.39 -19.83
C GLY A 77 -1.24 20.38 -21.35
N ARG A 78 -0.23 19.94 -22.10
CA ARG A 78 -0.31 19.77 -23.56
C ARG A 78 -1.31 18.69 -23.99
N VAL A 79 -1.28 17.52 -23.32
CA VAL A 79 -2.19 16.41 -23.63
C VAL A 79 -3.65 16.80 -23.34
N LEU A 80 -3.90 17.42 -22.19
CA LEU A 80 -5.24 17.80 -21.74
C LEU A 80 -5.70 19.18 -22.25
N ARG A 81 -4.87 19.88 -23.03
CA ARG A 81 -5.11 21.24 -23.57
C ARG A 81 -5.51 22.26 -22.50
N VAL A 82 -4.79 22.25 -21.37
CA VAL A 82 -4.96 23.18 -20.25
C VAL A 82 -3.61 23.71 -19.77
N THR A 83 -3.60 24.79 -19.00
CA THR A 83 -2.35 25.37 -18.48
C THR A 83 -1.73 24.50 -17.38
N GLU A 84 -0.41 24.57 -17.24
CA GLU A 84 0.33 23.90 -16.17
C GLU A 84 -0.19 24.28 -14.77
N SER A 85 -0.47 25.56 -14.54
CA SER A 85 -1.05 26.06 -13.28
C SER A 85 -2.34 25.33 -12.92
N ARG A 86 -3.22 25.07 -13.92
CA ARG A 86 -4.46 24.33 -13.70
C ARG A 86 -4.21 22.86 -13.36
N ILE A 87 -3.20 22.22 -13.96
CA ILE A 87 -2.79 20.85 -13.59
C ILE A 87 -2.26 20.81 -12.17
N SER A 88 -1.41 21.78 -11.79
CA SER A 88 -0.86 21.87 -10.44
C SER A 88 -1.96 22.04 -9.38
N GLN A 89 -2.97 22.87 -9.66
CA GLN A 89 -4.16 23.04 -8.82
C GLN A 89 -4.95 21.73 -8.71
N MET A 90 -5.29 21.08 -9.82
CA MET A 90 -6.00 19.79 -9.81
C MET A 90 -5.22 18.74 -9.02
N ARG A 91 -3.89 18.66 -9.16
CA ARG A 91 -3.06 17.75 -8.36
C ARG A 91 -3.13 18.09 -6.87
N GLY A 92 -3.04 19.37 -6.52
CA GLY A 92 -3.14 19.82 -5.12
C GLY A 92 -4.48 19.48 -4.49
N GLU A 93 -5.58 19.76 -5.19
CA GLU A 93 -6.94 19.41 -4.76
C GLU A 93 -7.12 17.90 -4.61
N ALA A 94 -6.58 17.10 -5.53
CA ALA A 94 -6.64 15.65 -5.45
C ALA A 94 -5.90 15.13 -4.21
N LEU A 95 -4.68 15.60 -3.97
CA LEU A 95 -3.90 15.22 -2.79
C LEU A 95 -4.59 15.62 -1.50
N GLN A 96 -5.21 16.81 -1.45
CA GLN A 96 -5.98 17.23 -0.29
C GLN A 96 -7.17 16.31 -0.04
N ALA A 97 -7.94 15.98 -1.09
CA ALA A 97 -9.08 15.08 -0.99
C ALA A 97 -8.68 13.67 -0.52
N LEU A 98 -7.57 13.13 -1.05
CA LEU A 98 -7.03 11.84 -0.61
C LEU A 98 -6.65 11.86 0.87
N ARG A 99 -5.95 12.91 1.32
CA ARG A 99 -5.57 13.07 2.74
C ARG A 99 -6.80 13.16 3.64
N THR A 100 -7.82 13.91 3.25
CA THR A 100 -9.06 14.02 4.04
C THR A 100 -9.81 12.69 4.11
N HIS A 101 -9.88 11.95 3.01
CA HIS A 101 -10.59 10.67 2.97
C HIS A 101 -9.90 9.63 3.85
N LEU A 102 -8.57 9.50 3.74
CA LEU A 102 -7.79 8.55 4.54
C LEU A 102 -7.75 8.96 6.01
N ALA A 103 -7.71 10.26 6.33
CA ALA A 103 -7.81 10.73 7.70
C ALA A 103 -9.19 10.42 8.30
N LEU A 104 -10.30 10.72 7.61
CA LEU A 104 -11.64 10.42 8.12
C LEU A 104 -11.82 8.91 8.37
N ARG A 105 -11.28 8.07 7.48
CA ARG A 105 -11.28 6.61 7.67
C ARG A 105 -10.48 6.18 8.90
N SER A 106 -9.24 6.66 9.05
CA SER A 106 -8.42 6.30 10.20
C SER A 106 -9.02 6.74 11.53
N TRP A 107 -9.76 7.85 11.54
CA TRP A 107 -10.57 8.28 12.68
C TRP A 107 -11.74 7.32 12.96
N LEU A 108 -12.49 6.91 11.93
CA LEU A 108 -13.59 5.93 12.05
C LEU A 108 -13.09 4.55 12.53
N ASP A 109 -11.96 4.08 12.01
CA ASP A 109 -11.37 2.79 12.37
C ASP A 109 -10.66 2.83 13.75
N GLY A 110 -10.43 4.03 14.29
CA GLY A 110 -9.90 4.25 15.64
C GLY A 110 -10.96 4.17 16.75
N ASP A 111 -12.22 4.43 16.43
CA ASP A 111 -13.33 4.40 17.40
C ASP A 111 -13.76 2.97 17.76
N THR A 112 -13.65 2.04 16.80
CA THR A 112 -13.93 0.62 17.03
C THR A 112 -12.93 -0.07 17.96
N ARG A 113 -11.71 0.49 18.13
CA ARG A 113 -10.71 0.02 19.10
C ARG A 113 -10.82 0.66 20.49
N ARG A 114 -11.64 1.70 20.67
CA ARG A 114 -11.90 2.32 21.99
C ARG A 114 -13.22 1.87 22.63
N ALA A 115 -14.11 1.21 21.89
CA ALA A 115 -15.43 0.78 22.38
C ALA A 115 -15.47 -0.55 23.16
N GLY A 116 -14.33 -1.06 23.67
CA GLY A 116 -14.22 -2.38 24.32
C GLY A 116 -13.75 -2.38 25.79
N GLY A 117 -13.70 -1.23 26.47
CA GLY A 117 -13.29 -1.14 27.88
C GLY A 117 -14.29 -0.33 28.70
N GLY A 118 -14.94 -0.99 29.66
CA GLY A 118 -16.11 -0.49 30.37
C GLY A 118 -15.88 0.65 31.35
N ASP A 119 -16.97 1.41 31.47
CA ASP A 119 -17.53 2.10 32.64
C ASP A 119 -16.90 3.35 33.27
N SER A 120 -17.84 4.24 33.60
CA SER A 120 -17.81 5.34 34.58
C SER A 120 -17.12 6.63 34.14
N ASN A 121 -17.85 7.51 33.45
CA ASN A 121 -18.50 8.62 34.14
C ASN A 121 -19.35 9.45 33.17
N ALA A 122 -20.67 9.28 33.25
CA ALA A 122 -21.62 10.29 32.82
C ALA A 122 -21.52 11.49 33.78
N THR A 123 -20.94 12.59 33.32
CA THR A 123 -21.06 13.92 33.97
C THR A 123 -21.04 14.94 32.83
N VAL A 124 -22.20 15.31 32.29
CA VAL A 124 -22.94 16.53 32.66
C VAL A 124 -22.01 17.71 32.91
N VAL A 125 -21.87 18.62 31.94
CA VAL A 125 -21.94 20.07 32.17
C VAL A 125 -22.40 20.75 30.86
N ALA A 126 -23.58 21.37 30.98
CA ALA A 126 -24.16 22.55 30.30
C ALA A 126 -23.73 22.91 28.86
#